data_AF-A0A2S7VMP1-F1
#
_entry.id   AF-A0A2S7VMP1-F1
#
_cell.length_a   1.000
_cell.length_b   1.000
_cell.length_c   1.000
_cell.angle_alpha   90.00
_cell.angle_beta   90.00
_cell.angle_gamma   90.00
#
_symmetry.space_group_name_H-M   'P 1'
#
loop_
_entity.id
_entity.type
_entity.pdbx_description
1 polymer ?
#
loop_
_entity_poly.entity_id
_entity_poly.type
_entity_poly.pdbx_seq_one_letter_code
_entity_poly.pdbx_strand_id
1 'polypeptide(L)'
;MAVITLAGEQLIARKQHAKQPLVIREFVLAHVPNLDPKTPPRRDQSLPSSRQIVYRSAPTRSACVNHNEVVYSLILDNTVGNFAFNWLGLMSEEGVLVSANHMVVQSKRKNNELTGEEGNNLTRNFLLKFSGAQAITQITVTPETWQFNYEAKLDDMDTLLAQLTVGLIETQKEVVEQSHENWRLSETNHLLNQRLDTLSEDLLQTNEKHLALSGSMQRRHEHYEQQRIEMDVTLTTFLIQTQKQTLEQEYQLMKLRESLTKMESTDE
;
A
#
# COMPACT_ATOMS: atom_id res chain seq x y z
N MET A 1 30.31 -12.52 17.64
CA MET A 1 30.94 -12.33 16.31
C MET A 1 32.41 -12.74 16.39
N ALA A 2 32.94 -13.39 15.35
CA ALA A 2 34.33 -13.80 15.30
C ALA A 2 35.28 -12.62 15.01
N VAL A 3 36.50 -12.67 15.53
CA VAL A 3 37.48 -11.59 15.44
C VAL A 3 38.88 -12.16 15.16
N ILE A 4 39.53 -11.62 14.12
CA ILE A 4 40.95 -11.90 13.84
C ILE A 4 41.80 -11.18 14.88
N THR A 5 42.65 -11.95 15.58
CA THR A 5 43.54 -11.40 16.62
C THR A 5 44.67 -10.58 15.99
N LEU A 6 45.33 -9.74 16.78
CA LEU A 6 46.50 -8.98 16.34
C LEU A 6 47.64 -9.93 15.92
N ALA A 7 47.86 -11.02 16.66
CA ALA A 7 48.86 -12.02 16.31
C ALA A 7 48.52 -12.74 15.00
N GLY A 8 47.24 -13.05 14.78
CA GLY A 8 46.71 -13.61 13.55
C GLY A 8 46.89 -12.70 12.35
N GLU A 9 46.54 -11.42 12.50
CA GLU A 9 46.73 -10.40 11.46
C GLU A 9 48.22 -10.25 11.08
N GLN A 10 49.10 -10.18 12.08
CA GLN A 10 50.55 -10.14 11.84
C GLN A 10 51.06 -11.39 11.13
N LEU A 11 50.56 -12.58 11.51
CA LEU A 11 50.93 -13.82 10.83
C LEU A 11 50.45 -13.81 9.37
N ILE A 12 49.21 -13.41 9.12
CA ILE A 12 48.64 -13.28 7.78
C ILE A 12 49.53 -12.36 6.94
N ALA A 13 49.82 -11.15 7.42
CA ALA A 13 50.64 -10.18 6.71
C ALA A 13 52.05 -10.73 6.39
N ARG A 14 52.71 -11.39 7.36
CA ARG A 14 54.02 -12.03 7.15
C ARG A 14 53.97 -13.11 6.08
N LYS A 15 52.95 -13.99 6.13
CA LYS A 15 52.77 -15.07 5.17
C LYS A 15 52.46 -14.55 3.76
N GLN A 16 51.68 -13.47 3.64
CA GLN A 16 51.40 -12.81 2.36
C GLN A 16 52.66 -12.24 1.73
N HIS A 17 53.45 -11.48 2.51
CA HIS A 17 54.71 -10.93 2.05
C HIS A 17 55.70 -12.02 1.64
N ALA A 18 55.78 -13.11 2.42
CA ALA A 18 56.65 -14.25 2.14
C ALA A 18 56.11 -15.19 1.03
N LYS A 19 54.89 -14.96 0.52
CA LYS A 19 54.17 -15.86 -0.40
C LYS A 19 54.10 -17.31 0.10
N GLN A 20 53.96 -17.48 1.40
CA GLN A 20 53.83 -18.78 2.05
C GLN A 20 52.38 -19.07 2.40
N PRO A 21 51.97 -20.34 2.37
CA PRO A 21 50.61 -20.69 2.72
C PRO A 21 50.32 -20.44 4.21
N LEU A 22 49.12 -19.95 4.49
CA LEU A 22 48.55 -19.93 5.85
C LEU A 22 47.80 -21.25 6.08
N VAL A 23 48.35 -22.08 6.96
CA VAL A 23 47.74 -23.37 7.33
C VAL A 23 47.12 -23.25 8.72
N ILE A 24 45.80 -23.48 8.79
CA ILE A 24 45.09 -23.62 10.06
C ILE A 24 45.21 -25.09 10.50
N ARG A 25 45.90 -25.30 11.62
CA ARG A 25 46.20 -26.64 12.13
C ARG A 25 45.12 -27.15 13.07
N GLU A 26 44.53 -26.29 13.91
CA GLU A 26 43.59 -26.75 14.93
C GLU A 26 42.41 -25.79 15.12
N PHE A 27 41.24 -26.40 15.31
CA PHE A 27 40.18 -25.84 16.13
C PHE A 27 40.51 -26.06 17.61
N VAL A 28 40.31 -25.02 18.42
CA VAL A 28 40.44 -25.07 19.87
C VAL A 28 39.09 -24.72 20.48
N LEU A 29 38.53 -25.63 21.28
CA LEU A 29 37.27 -25.43 22.00
C LEU A 29 37.58 -25.28 23.48
N ALA A 30 36.97 -24.26 24.09
CA ALA A 30 37.16 -23.98 25.51
C ALA A 30 35.85 -23.63 26.21
N HIS A 31 35.80 -23.95 27.50
CA HIS A 31 34.78 -23.50 28.43
C HIS A 31 35.36 -22.40 29.32
N VAL A 32 35.04 -21.15 29.01
CA VAL A 32 35.46 -19.97 29.77
C VAL A 32 34.30 -19.58 30.71
N PRO A 33 34.47 -19.69 32.03
CA PRO A 33 33.43 -19.31 32.98
C PRO A 33 33.06 -17.83 32.85
N ASN A 34 31.78 -17.50 33.02
CA ASN A 34 31.25 -16.13 32.98
C ASN A 34 31.55 -15.37 31.67
N LEU A 35 31.77 -16.09 30.57
CA LEU A 35 31.93 -15.48 29.25
C LEU A 35 30.57 -14.99 28.73
N ASP A 36 30.46 -13.68 28.47
CA ASP A 36 29.31 -13.12 27.81
C ASP A 36 29.37 -13.41 26.29
N PRO A 37 28.40 -14.17 25.74
CA PRO A 37 28.37 -14.49 24.31
C PRO A 37 28.12 -13.26 23.42
N LYS A 38 27.56 -12.18 23.96
CA LYS A 38 27.28 -10.94 23.20
C LYS A 38 28.52 -10.06 23.06
N THR A 39 29.47 -10.17 23.99
CA THR A 39 30.72 -9.42 23.94
C THR A 39 31.69 -10.07 22.95
N PRO A 40 32.14 -9.36 21.90
CA PRO A 40 33.11 -9.90 20.96
C PRO A 40 34.45 -10.25 21.64
N PRO A 41 35.16 -11.27 21.14
CA PRO A 41 36.52 -11.56 21.60
C PRO A 41 37.47 -10.36 21.40
N ARG A 42 38.37 -10.11 22.37
CA ARG A 42 39.37 -9.03 22.23
C ARG A 42 40.42 -9.38 21.18
N ARG A 43 40.88 -8.39 20.41
CA ARG A 43 41.87 -8.60 19.34
C ARG A 43 43.25 -9.00 19.86
N ASP A 44 43.63 -8.56 21.04
CA ASP A 44 44.89 -8.87 21.70
C ASP A 44 44.85 -10.15 22.54
N GLN A 45 43.73 -10.88 22.54
CA GLN A 45 43.58 -12.06 23.39
C GLN A 45 44.59 -13.16 23.02
N SER A 46 45.03 -13.89 24.04
CA SER A 46 45.70 -15.17 23.89
C SER A 46 44.70 -16.32 23.91
N LEU A 47 45.20 -17.54 23.74
CA LEU A 47 44.43 -18.73 24.06
C LEU A 47 43.92 -18.67 25.51
N PRO A 48 42.72 -19.21 25.79
CA PRO A 48 42.25 -19.46 27.15
C PRO A 48 43.23 -20.33 27.94
N SER A 49 43.10 -20.32 29.27
CA SER A 49 43.92 -21.17 30.14
C SER A 49 43.80 -22.64 29.73
N SER A 50 44.89 -23.41 29.80
CA SER A 50 44.91 -24.82 29.40
C SER A 50 43.83 -25.66 30.13
N ARG A 51 43.47 -25.29 31.37
CA ARG A 51 42.40 -25.93 32.15
C ARG A 51 40.99 -25.69 31.59
N GLN A 52 40.82 -24.64 30.79
CA GLN A 52 39.55 -24.28 30.16
C GLN A 52 39.40 -24.93 28.78
N ILE A 53 40.50 -25.39 28.18
CA ILE A 53 40.48 -26.02 26.86
C ILE A 53 39.97 -27.45 27.02
N VAL A 54 38.84 -27.74 26.38
CA VAL A 54 38.15 -29.03 26.50
C VAL A 54 38.41 -29.94 25.31
N TYR A 55 38.73 -29.38 24.14
CA TYR A 55 38.94 -30.17 22.93
C TYR A 55 39.80 -29.43 21.89
N ARG A 56 40.60 -30.20 21.15
CA ARG A 56 41.40 -29.73 20.01
C ARG A 56 41.33 -30.76 18.88
N SER A 57 41.20 -30.29 17.64
CA SER A 57 41.23 -31.16 16.45
C SER A 57 41.55 -30.34 15.21
N ALA A 58 42.12 -30.98 14.19
CA ALA A 58 42.21 -30.38 12.87
C ALA A 58 40.80 -30.08 12.28
N PRO A 59 40.66 -29.08 11.40
CA PRO A 59 39.45 -28.90 10.60
C PRO A 59 39.10 -30.18 9.84
N THR A 60 37.84 -30.60 9.93
CA THR A 60 37.35 -31.76 9.17
C THR A 60 37.14 -31.42 7.70
N ARG A 61 36.72 -30.18 7.42
CA ARG A 61 36.56 -29.65 6.07
C ARG A 61 37.05 -28.21 6.01
N SER A 62 37.43 -27.79 4.82
CA SER A 62 37.80 -26.41 4.53
C SER A 62 37.38 -26.08 3.10
N ALA A 63 36.83 -24.89 2.90
CA ALA A 63 36.33 -24.47 1.60
C ALA A 63 36.48 -22.96 1.40
N CYS A 64 36.53 -22.53 0.14
CA CYS A 64 36.67 -21.14 -0.27
C CYS A 64 35.31 -20.58 -0.69
N VAL A 65 34.78 -19.66 0.11
CA VAL A 65 33.49 -19.00 -0.16
C VAL A 65 33.64 -17.98 -1.29
N ASN A 66 34.70 -17.17 -1.23
CA ASN A 66 35.13 -16.26 -2.28
C ASN A 66 36.62 -15.92 -2.09
N HIS A 67 37.20 -15.11 -2.98
CA HIS A 67 38.62 -14.73 -2.96
C HIS A 67 39.13 -14.19 -1.60
N ASN A 68 38.24 -13.65 -0.76
CA ASN A 68 38.55 -13.02 0.54
C ASN A 68 37.96 -13.76 1.75
N GLU A 69 37.31 -14.90 1.54
CA GLU A 69 36.59 -15.61 2.60
C GLU A 69 36.77 -17.12 2.45
N VAL A 70 37.27 -17.74 3.51
CA VAL A 70 37.38 -19.19 3.62
C VAL A 70 36.65 -19.66 4.86
N VAL A 71 36.01 -20.82 4.77
CA VAL A 71 35.32 -21.45 5.89
C VAL A 71 36.07 -22.71 6.30
N TYR A 72 36.33 -22.83 7.59
CA TYR A 72 36.78 -24.06 8.22
C TYR A 72 35.62 -24.69 8.95
N SER A 73 35.49 -26.01 8.85
CA SER A 73 34.43 -26.75 9.53
C SER A 73 35.01 -27.85 10.41
N LEU A 74 34.39 -28.02 11.56
CA LEU A 74 34.64 -29.11 12.49
C LEU A 74 33.37 -29.93 12.64
N ILE A 75 33.44 -31.22 12.28
CA ILE A 75 32.36 -32.18 12.47
C ILE A 75 32.79 -33.12 13.58
N LEU A 76 32.03 -33.14 14.67
CA LEU A 76 32.23 -34.02 15.81
C LEU A 76 31.08 -35.03 15.85
N ASP A 77 31.40 -36.30 15.65
CA ASP A 77 30.44 -37.39 15.77
C ASP A 77 30.12 -37.70 17.25
N ASN A 78 29.24 -38.66 17.48
CA ASN A 78 28.84 -39.10 18.81
C ASN A 78 29.94 -39.88 19.58
N THR A 79 31.13 -40.08 19.01
CA THR A 79 32.26 -40.73 19.71
C THR A 79 33.12 -39.73 20.51
N VAL A 80 32.93 -38.43 20.28
CA VAL A 80 33.65 -37.33 20.94
C VAL A 80 32.75 -36.65 21.98
N GLY A 81 33.28 -36.33 23.17
CA GLY A 81 32.54 -35.78 24.33
C GLY A 81 33.13 -36.35 25.64
N ASN A 82 32.65 -36.04 26.84
CA ASN A 82 31.55 -35.19 27.29
C ASN A 82 32.11 -33.84 27.75
N PHE A 83 31.70 -32.73 27.13
CA PHE A 83 32.16 -31.40 27.54
C PHE A 83 31.19 -30.31 27.13
N ALA A 84 31.27 -29.19 27.84
CA ALA A 84 30.64 -27.94 27.43
C ALA A 84 31.71 -26.98 26.88
N PHE A 85 31.33 -26.09 25.96
CA PHE A 85 32.23 -25.05 25.46
C PHE A 85 31.43 -23.81 25.04
N ASN A 86 32.04 -22.64 25.15
CA ASN A 86 31.44 -21.35 24.77
C ASN A 86 32.46 -20.45 24.05
N TRP A 87 33.66 -20.96 23.81
CA TRP A 87 34.74 -20.28 23.11
C TRP A 87 35.29 -21.21 22.03
N LEU A 88 35.55 -20.65 20.85
CA LEU A 88 36.09 -21.36 19.70
C LEU A 88 37.21 -20.53 19.06
N GLY A 89 38.34 -21.16 18.77
CA GLY A 89 39.47 -20.49 18.11
C GLY A 89 40.08 -21.32 16.99
N LEU A 90 40.71 -20.62 16.05
CA LEU A 90 41.52 -21.19 14.98
C LEU A 90 43.00 -20.95 15.28
N MET A 91 43.78 -22.03 15.36
CA MET A 91 45.22 -21.99 15.59
C MET A 91 45.96 -22.36 14.31
N SER A 92 46.98 -21.58 13.96
CA SER A 92 47.86 -21.89 12.83
C SER A 92 48.83 -23.03 13.15
N GLU A 93 49.49 -23.55 12.13
CA GLU A 93 50.55 -24.54 12.29
C GLU A 93 51.69 -24.04 13.21
N GLU A 94 52.04 -22.77 13.11
CA GLU A 94 53.04 -22.07 13.94
C GLU A 94 52.58 -21.80 15.38
N GLY A 95 51.36 -22.22 15.73
CA GLY A 95 50.79 -22.07 17.05
C GLY A 95 50.28 -20.66 17.38
N VAL A 96 49.99 -19.86 16.36
CA VAL A 96 49.38 -18.55 16.53
C VAL A 96 47.86 -18.69 16.57
N LEU A 97 47.21 -18.06 17.54
CA LEU A 97 45.75 -17.92 17.55
C LEU A 97 45.36 -16.92 16.45
N VAL A 98 44.83 -17.40 15.33
CA VAL A 98 44.50 -16.56 14.17
C VAL A 98 43.21 -15.78 14.41
N SER A 99 42.17 -16.47 14.87
CA SER A 99 40.85 -15.88 15.08
C SER A 99 40.13 -16.61 16.21
N ALA A 100 39.21 -15.92 16.88
CA ALA A 100 38.40 -16.47 17.95
C ALA A 100 36.94 -16.01 17.85
N ASN A 101 36.05 -16.75 18.47
CA ASN A 101 34.62 -16.45 18.55
C ASN A 101 34.05 -16.87 19.92
N HIS A 102 33.13 -16.06 20.44
CA HIS A 102 32.33 -16.39 21.62
C HIS A 102 30.93 -16.84 21.19
N MET A 103 30.34 -17.75 21.96
CA MET A 103 29.00 -18.27 21.71
C MET A 103 28.31 -18.67 23.00
N VAL A 104 26.99 -18.85 22.95
CA VAL A 104 26.24 -19.45 24.05
C VAL A 104 26.79 -20.85 24.33
N VAL A 105 26.85 -21.26 25.60
CA VAL A 105 27.38 -22.57 26.00
C VAL A 105 26.72 -23.69 25.20
N GLN A 106 27.55 -24.50 24.56
CA GLN A 106 27.19 -25.67 23.76
C GLN A 106 27.62 -26.93 24.49
N SER A 107 26.79 -27.97 24.44
CA SER A 107 27.08 -29.27 25.06
C SER A 107 27.38 -30.33 24.00
N LYS A 108 28.52 -31.00 24.14
CA LYS A 108 28.88 -32.18 23.35
C LYS A 108 28.81 -33.41 24.25
N ARG A 109 27.97 -34.36 23.86
CA ARG A 109 27.75 -35.64 24.54
C ARG A 109 28.29 -36.77 23.68
N LYS A 110 29.07 -37.63 24.31
CA LYS A 110 29.54 -38.89 23.74
C LYS A 110 28.48 -39.97 23.99
N ASN A 111 28.37 -40.91 23.06
CA ASN A 111 27.55 -42.10 23.22
C ASN A 111 28.05 -42.93 24.41
N ASN A 112 27.14 -43.39 25.26
CA ASN A 112 27.46 -44.23 26.40
C ASN A 112 26.89 -45.63 26.18
N GLU A 113 27.74 -46.56 25.74
CA GLU A 113 27.35 -47.94 25.46
C GLU A 113 26.92 -48.71 26.72
N LEU A 114 27.39 -48.29 27.91
CA LEU A 114 27.07 -48.96 29.17
C LEU A 114 25.68 -48.58 29.70
N THR A 115 25.23 -47.34 29.47
CA THR A 115 23.91 -46.85 29.91
C THR A 115 22.87 -46.81 28.79
N GLY A 116 23.31 -46.97 27.53
CA GLY A 116 22.46 -46.82 26.35
C GLY A 116 22.12 -45.35 26.02
N GLU A 117 22.80 -44.38 26.65
CA GLU A 117 22.53 -42.96 26.39
C GLU A 117 23.15 -42.51 25.06
N GLU A 118 22.31 -42.01 24.16
CA GLU A 118 22.74 -41.50 22.86
C GLU A 118 23.52 -40.18 22.98
N GLY A 119 24.70 -40.16 22.32
CA GLY A 119 25.46 -38.92 22.10
C GLY A 119 24.83 -38.02 21.02
N ASN A 120 25.39 -36.83 20.82
CA ASN A 120 24.97 -35.93 19.74
C ASN A 120 26.06 -35.77 18.67
N ASN A 121 25.68 -35.49 17.43
CA ASN A 121 26.61 -35.00 16.42
C ASN A 121 26.60 -33.46 16.43
N LEU A 122 27.74 -32.84 16.21
CA LEU A 122 27.88 -31.40 16.28
C LEU A 122 28.78 -30.90 15.15
N THR A 123 28.28 -29.93 14.40
CA THR A 123 29.02 -29.26 13.32
C THR A 123 29.25 -27.80 13.68
N ARG A 124 30.48 -27.32 13.47
CA ARG A 124 30.84 -25.90 13.63
C ARG A 124 31.51 -25.39 12.38
N ASN A 125 30.97 -24.31 11.85
CA ASN A 125 31.59 -23.55 10.77
C ASN A 125 32.23 -22.29 11.34
N PHE A 126 33.42 -21.98 10.87
CA PHE A 126 34.17 -20.79 11.24
C PHE A 126 34.61 -20.09 9.96
N LEU A 127 33.93 -18.99 9.66
CA LEU A 127 34.28 -18.14 8.52
C LEU A 127 35.45 -17.23 8.90
N LEU A 128 36.51 -17.29 8.11
CA LEU A 128 37.68 -16.43 8.23
C LEU A 128 37.72 -15.48 7.02
N LYS A 129 37.59 -14.18 7.30
CA LYS A 129 37.47 -13.12 6.29
C LYS A 129 38.66 -12.17 6.33
N PHE A 130 39.43 -12.12 5.25
CA PHE A 130 40.52 -11.16 5.05
C PHE A 130 40.93 -11.11 3.57
N SER A 131 41.56 -10.02 3.15
CA SER A 131 41.96 -9.83 1.75
C SER A 131 42.91 -10.92 1.26
N GLY A 132 42.59 -11.57 0.14
CA GLY A 132 43.43 -12.61 -0.45
C GLY A 132 43.44 -13.95 0.31
N ALA A 133 42.38 -14.24 1.08
CA ALA A 133 42.26 -15.48 1.84
C ALA A 133 42.42 -16.74 0.98
N GLN A 134 41.80 -16.79 -0.19
CA GLN A 134 41.95 -17.93 -1.11
C GLN A 134 43.40 -18.13 -1.54
N ALA A 135 44.07 -17.04 -1.95
CA ALA A 135 45.43 -17.10 -2.46
C ALA A 135 46.44 -17.57 -1.40
N ILE A 136 46.29 -17.09 -0.15
CA ILE A 136 47.22 -17.45 0.92
C ILE A 136 46.92 -18.83 1.51
N THR A 137 45.65 -19.22 1.64
CA THR A 137 45.32 -20.54 2.22
C THR A 137 45.41 -21.65 1.19
N GLN A 138 45.42 -21.29 -0.10
CA GLN A 138 45.44 -22.20 -1.24
C GLN A 138 44.23 -23.15 -1.30
N ILE A 139 43.16 -22.82 -0.57
CA ILE A 139 41.92 -23.60 -0.58
C ILE A 139 41.13 -23.23 -1.84
N THR A 140 40.85 -24.21 -2.70
CA THR A 140 40.09 -24.04 -3.94
C THR A 140 38.76 -24.80 -3.96
N VAL A 141 38.52 -25.64 -2.95
CA VAL A 141 37.29 -26.43 -2.82
C VAL A 141 36.11 -25.50 -2.57
N THR A 142 35.02 -25.67 -3.31
CA THR A 142 33.79 -24.91 -3.12
C THR A 142 33.04 -25.37 -1.86
N PRO A 143 32.44 -24.44 -1.09
CA PRO A 143 31.74 -24.77 0.14
C PRO A 143 30.46 -25.57 -0.14
N GLU A 144 30.18 -26.52 0.76
CA GLU A 144 28.90 -27.22 0.79
C GLU A 144 27.82 -26.32 1.42
N THR A 145 26.55 -26.56 1.09
CA THR A 145 25.44 -25.70 1.53
C THR A 145 25.38 -25.52 3.05
N TRP A 146 25.69 -26.57 3.82
CA TRP A 146 25.68 -26.54 5.28
C TRP A 146 26.84 -25.74 5.89
N GLN A 147 27.86 -25.36 5.11
CA GLN A 147 28.99 -24.57 5.58
C GLN A 147 28.69 -23.06 5.60
N PHE A 148 27.67 -22.62 4.86
CA PHE A 148 27.23 -21.23 4.85
C PHE A 148 26.45 -20.88 6.13
N ASN A 149 26.72 -19.69 6.68
CA ASN A 149 25.85 -19.11 7.70
C ASN A 149 24.82 -18.19 7.02
N TYR A 150 23.55 -18.58 7.03
CA TYR A 150 22.45 -17.81 6.46
C TYR A 150 21.69 -16.93 7.48
N GLU A 151 22.05 -16.95 8.77
CA GLU A 151 21.31 -16.22 9.82
C GLU A 151 21.12 -14.74 9.50
N ALA A 152 22.21 -14.02 9.16
CA ALA A 152 22.13 -12.60 8.84
C ALA A 152 21.25 -12.34 7.59
N LYS A 153 21.34 -13.22 6.58
CA LYS A 153 20.53 -13.09 5.37
C LYS A 153 19.04 -13.34 5.65
N LEU A 154 18.74 -14.28 6.55
CA LEU A 154 17.37 -14.55 6.97
C LEU A 154 16.79 -13.38 7.78
N ASP A 155 17.57 -12.78 8.68
CA ASP A 155 17.16 -11.60 9.45
C ASP A 155 16.89 -10.38 8.54
N ASP A 156 17.73 -10.17 7.51
CA ASP A 156 17.50 -9.17 6.47
C ASP A 156 16.22 -9.46 5.68
N MET A 157 15.97 -10.73 5.32
CA MET A 157 14.75 -11.14 4.61
C MET A 157 13.49 -10.94 5.48
N ASP A 158 13.56 -11.29 6.77
CA ASP A 158 12.46 -11.10 7.70
C ASP A 158 12.12 -9.61 7.86
N THR A 159 13.13 -8.76 7.94
CA THR A 159 12.97 -7.30 7.99
C THR A 159 12.30 -6.78 6.70
N LEU A 160 12.74 -7.26 5.54
CA LEU A 160 12.18 -6.86 4.25
C LEU A 160 10.73 -7.34 4.09
N LEU A 161 10.41 -8.56 4.53
CA LEU A 161 9.03 -9.06 4.55
C LEU A 161 8.13 -8.23 5.45
N ALA A 162 8.60 -7.82 6.63
CA ALA A 162 7.85 -6.95 7.52
C ALA A 162 7.56 -5.58 6.85
N GLN A 163 8.57 -4.96 6.21
CA GLN A 163 8.40 -3.69 5.51
C GLN A 163 7.43 -3.78 4.33
N LEU A 164 7.56 -4.83 3.50
CA LEU A 164 6.64 -5.07 2.40
C LEU A 164 5.21 -5.25 2.88
N THR A 165 5.02 -6.01 3.96
CA THR A 165 3.69 -6.27 4.52
C THR A 165 3.03 -4.98 5.03
N VAL A 166 3.79 -4.12 5.73
CA VAL A 166 3.28 -2.82 6.19
C VAL A 166 2.89 -1.93 5.01
N GLY A 167 3.75 -1.78 4.00
CA GLY A 167 3.45 -0.96 2.82
C GLY A 167 2.23 -1.47 2.03
N LEU A 168 2.06 -2.79 1.90
CA LEU A 168 0.88 -3.39 1.28
C LEU A 168 -0.41 -3.07 2.06
N ILE A 169 -0.36 -3.13 3.40
CA ILE A 169 -1.53 -2.81 4.23
C ILE A 169 -1.87 -1.31 4.14
N GLU A 170 -0.88 -0.43 4.17
CA GLU A 170 -1.09 1.02 4.04
C GLU A 170 -1.75 1.38 2.71
N THR A 171 -1.22 0.84 1.60
CA THR A 171 -1.80 1.06 0.27
C THR A 171 -3.21 0.47 0.15
N GLN A 172 -3.46 -0.73 0.70
CA GLN A 172 -4.81 -1.31 0.72
C GLN A 172 -5.79 -0.46 1.54
N LYS A 173 -5.34 0.09 2.68
CA LYS A 173 -6.15 0.99 3.50
C LYS A 173 -6.54 2.24 2.71
N GLU A 174 -5.58 2.89 2.05
CA GLU A 174 -5.85 4.08 1.22
C GLU A 174 -6.88 3.77 0.12
N VAL A 175 -6.76 2.63 -0.56
CA VAL A 175 -7.72 2.21 -1.59
C VAL A 175 -9.12 2.00 -1.01
N VAL A 176 -9.24 1.40 0.19
CA VAL A 176 -10.53 1.20 0.85
C VAL A 176 -11.15 2.54 1.25
N GLU A 177 -10.36 3.45 1.80
CA GLU A 177 -10.81 4.80 2.18
C GLU A 177 -11.30 5.58 0.95
N GLN A 178 -10.52 5.61 -0.13
CA GLN A 178 -10.90 6.24 -1.40
C GLN A 178 -12.15 5.59 -2.02
N SER A 179 -12.24 4.26 -1.98
CA SER A 179 -13.43 3.54 -2.46
C SER A 179 -14.68 3.93 -1.67
N HIS A 180 -14.56 4.08 -0.36
CA HIS A 180 -15.66 4.52 0.49
C HIS A 180 -16.10 5.95 0.17
N GLU A 181 -15.15 6.88 -0.01
CA GLU A 181 -15.47 8.26 -0.42
C GLU A 181 -16.16 8.31 -1.78
N ASN A 182 -15.65 7.56 -2.76
CA ASN A 182 -16.26 7.45 -4.09
C ASN A 182 -17.68 6.90 -4.02
N TRP A 183 -17.93 5.90 -3.16
CA TRP A 183 -19.26 5.34 -2.96
C TRP A 183 -20.22 6.40 -2.40
N ARG A 184 -19.78 7.16 -1.38
CA ARG A 184 -20.57 8.24 -0.78
C ARG A 184 -20.89 9.35 -1.79
N LEU A 185 -19.91 9.75 -2.59
CA LEU A 185 -20.10 10.73 -3.67
C LEU A 185 -21.11 10.23 -4.71
N SER A 186 -21.01 8.95 -5.09
CA SER A 186 -21.95 8.31 -6.03
C SER A 186 -23.39 8.33 -5.51
N GLU A 187 -23.60 7.99 -4.23
CA GLU A 187 -24.91 8.04 -3.59
C GLU A 187 -25.48 9.47 -3.56
N THR A 188 -24.62 10.45 -3.25
CA THR A 188 -25.02 11.86 -3.25
C THR A 188 -25.40 12.35 -4.65
N ASN A 189 -24.63 11.97 -5.67
CA ASN A 189 -24.94 12.29 -7.08
C ASN A 189 -26.25 11.65 -7.53
N HIS A 190 -26.51 10.40 -7.12
CA HIS A 190 -27.77 9.74 -7.42
C HIS A 190 -28.98 10.52 -6.86
N LEU A 191 -28.89 10.94 -5.59
CA LEU A 191 -29.95 11.73 -4.94
C LEU A 191 -30.13 13.11 -5.59
N LEU A 192 -29.03 13.77 -5.97
CA LEU A 192 -29.08 15.06 -6.67
C LEU A 192 -29.76 14.93 -8.04
N ASN A 193 -29.46 13.88 -8.79
CA ASN A 193 -30.12 13.61 -10.08
C ASN A 193 -31.62 13.37 -9.90
N GLN A 194 -32.01 12.56 -8.91
CA GLN A 194 -33.44 12.37 -8.60
C GLN A 194 -34.14 13.69 -8.27
N ARG A 195 -33.52 14.56 -7.45
CA ARG A 195 -34.08 15.89 -7.15
C ARG A 195 -34.18 16.79 -8.38
N LEU A 196 -33.21 16.70 -9.30
CA LEU A 196 -33.21 17.48 -10.53
C LEU A 196 -34.38 17.08 -11.43
N ASP A 197 -34.67 15.78 -11.52
CA ASP A 197 -35.80 15.24 -12.28
C ASP A 197 -37.13 15.76 -11.70
N THR A 198 -37.32 15.65 -10.38
CA THR A 198 -38.55 16.14 -9.72
C THR A 198 -38.74 17.64 -9.90
N LEU A 199 -37.68 18.43 -9.75
CA LEU A 199 -37.76 19.88 -9.95
C LEU A 199 -38.09 20.25 -11.39
N SER A 200 -37.58 19.47 -12.35
CA SER A 200 -37.87 19.67 -13.77
C SER A 200 -39.34 19.38 -14.09
N GLU A 201 -39.91 18.32 -13.50
CA GLU A 201 -41.34 18.01 -13.60
C GLU A 201 -42.22 19.09 -12.96
N ASP A 202 -41.87 19.55 -11.76
CA ASP A 202 -42.59 20.63 -11.07
C ASP A 202 -42.57 21.93 -11.87
N LEU A 203 -41.43 22.25 -12.49
CA LEU A 203 -41.29 23.42 -13.36
C LEU A 203 -42.20 23.30 -14.59
N LEU A 204 -42.25 22.12 -15.22
CA LEU A 204 -43.11 21.86 -16.37
C LEU A 204 -44.59 22.08 -16.00
N GLN A 205 -45.04 21.47 -14.90
CA GLN A 205 -46.42 21.62 -14.42
C GLN A 205 -46.74 23.07 -14.07
N THR A 206 -45.80 23.80 -13.46
CA THR A 206 -45.99 25.22 -13.13
C THR A 206 -46.12 26.06 -14.39
N ASN A 207 -45.31 25.78 -15.41
CA ASN A 207 -45.38 26.47 -16.69
C ASN A 207 -46.70 26.19 -17.42
N GLU A 208 -47.17 24.94 -17.42
CA GLU A 208 -48.49 24.59 -17.97
C GLU A 208 -49.63 25.32 -17.26
N LYS A 209 -49.61 25.37 -15.92
CA LYS A 209 -50.59 26.14 -15.14
C LYS A 209 -50.56 27.62 -15.49
N HIS A 210 -49.36 28.19 -15.65
CA HIS A 210 -49.20 29.60 -16.05
C HIS A 210 -49.75 29.85 -17.45
N LEU A 211 -49.46 28.99 -18.43
CA LEU A 211 -49.99 29.07 -19.79
C LEU A 211 -51.51 28.95 -19.81
N ALA A 212 -52.07 28.00 -19.06
CA ALA A 212 -53.52 27.83 -18.93
C ALA A 212 -54.19 29.05 -18.30
N LEU A 213 -53.58 29.64 -17.26
CA LEU A 213 -54.06 30.86 -16.63
C LEU A 213 -54.03 32.03 -17.63
N SER A 214 -52.91 32.25 -18.32
CA SER A 214 -52.77 33.28 -19.35
C SER A 214 -53.82 33.12 -20.46
N GLY A 215 -54.01 31.91 -20.97
CA GLY A 215 -55.03 31.61 -21.98
C GLY A 215 -56.46 31.80 -21.47
N SER A 216 -56.74 31.56 -20.19
CA SER A 216 -58.04 31.86 -19.58
C SER A 216 -58.29 33.35 -19.44
N MET A 217 -57.26 34.13 -19.08
CA MET A 217 -57.33 35.59 -19.01
C MET A 217 -57.56 36.20 -20.40
N GLN A 218 -56.85 35.71 -21.41
CA GLN A 218 -57.01 36.13 -22.81
C GLN A 218 -58.45 35.89 -23.29
N ARG A 219 -58.98 34.67 -23.14
CA ARG A 219 -60.36 34.34 -23.54
C ARG A 219 -61.40 35.19 -22.80
N ARG A 220 -61.19 35.46 -21.51
CA ARG A 220 -62.07 36.33 -20.73
C ARG A 220 -62.05 37.77 -21.26
N HIS A 221 -60.87 38.28 -21.61
CA HIS A 221 -60.72 39.60 -22.19
C HIS A 221 -61.42 39.70 -23.56
N GLU A 222 -61.21 38.73 -24.45
CA GLU A 222 -61.87 38.65 -25.76
C GLU A 222 -63.40 38.57 -25.62
N HIS A 223 -63.92 37.81 -24.65
CA HIS A 223 -65.35 37.72 -24.40
C HIS A 223 -65.96 39.06 -23.95
N TYR A 224 -65.29 39.78 -23.04
CA TYR A 224 -65.74 41.10 -22.62
C TYR A 224 -65.69 42.13 -23.77
N GLU A 225 -64.66 42.08 -24.61
CA GLU A 225 -64.57 42.91 -25.82
C GLU A 225 -65.71 42.60 -26.79
N GLN A 226 -66.02 41.32 -27.05
CA GLN A 226 -67.14 40.91 -27.90
C GLN A 226 -68.50 41.39 -27.34
N GLN A 227 -68.74 41.21 -26.05
CA GLN A 227 -69.97 41.70 -25.41
C GLN A 227 -70.10 43.21 -25.52
N ARG A 228 -68.99 43.97 -25.36
CA ARG A 228 -69.00 45.42 -25.55
C ARG A 228 -69.41 45.78 -26.99
N ILE A 229 -68.79 45.13 -27.98
CA ILE A 229 -69.09 45.35 -29.40
C ILE A 229 -70.55 45.01 -29.72
N GLU A 230 -71.06 43.87 -29.26
CA GLU A 230 -72.47 43.48 -29.48
C GLU A 230 -73.45 44.50 -28.87
N MET A 231 -73.15 44.99 -27.67
CA MET A 231 -73.95 46.03 -27.02
C MET A 231 -73.92 47.34 -27.83
N ASP A 232 -72.74 47.78 -28.28
CA ASP A 232 -72.57 48.97 -29.12
C ASP A 232 -73.34 48.85 -30.44
N VAL A 233 -73.28 47.69 -31.10
CA VAL A 233 -74.02 47.41 -32.35
C VAL A 233 -75.52 47.41 -32.09
N THR A 234 -75.99 46.80 -31.00
CA THR A 234 -77.41 46.75 -30.65
C THR A 234 -77.96 48.14 -30.38
N LEU A 235 -77.24 48.94 -29.58
CA LEU A 235 -77.60 50.34 -29.31
C LEU A 235 -77.64 51.17 -30.59
N THR A 236 -76.63 51.03 -31.45
CA THR A 236 -76.57 51.75 -32.74
C THR A 236 -77.72 51.34 -33.67
N THR A 237 -78.04 50.05 -33.75
CA THR A 237 -79.15 49.53 -34.56
C THR A 237 -80.49 50.06 -34.07
N PHE A 238 -80.72 50.05 -32.75
CA PHE A 238 -81.91 50.64 -32.17
C PHE A 238 -82.04 52.12 -32.51
N LEU A 239 -80.97 52.91 -32.35
CA LEU A 239 -80.94 54.32 -32.71
C LEU A 239 -81.27 54.56 -34.19
N ILE A 240 -80.68 53.78 -35.11
CA ILE A 240 -80.95 53.88 -36.55
C ILE A 240 -82.42 53.54 -36.85
N GLN A 241 -82.97 52.50 -36.22
CA GLN A 241 -84.36 52.11 -36.45
C GLN A 241 -85.34 53.15 -35.91
N THR A 242 -85.05 53.77 -34.76
CA THR A 242 -85.80 54.92 -34.25
C THR A 242 -85.73 56.09 -35.23
N GLN A 243 -84.55 56.45 -35.73
CA GLN A 243 -84.40 57.51 -36.73
C GLN A 243 -85.18 57.22 -38.01
N LYS A 244 -85.16 55.97 -38.49
CA LYS A 244 -85.94 55.56 -39.66
C LYS A 244 -87.45 55.73 -39.41
N GLN A 245 -87.96 55.32 -38.25
CA GLN A 245 -89.37 55.52 -37.89
C GLN A 245 -89.73 57.00 -37.85
N THR A 246 -88.87 57.85 -37.29
CA THR A 246 -89.07 59.31 -37.29
C THR A 246 -89.14 59.86 -38.72
N LEU A 247 -88.24 59.45 -39.61
CA LEU A 247 -88.26 59.85 -41.03
C LEU A 247 -89.50 59.36 -41.76
N GLU A 248 -89.96 58.12 -41.52
CA GLU A 248 -91.19 57.60 -42.10
C GLU A 248 -92.42 58.39 -41.61
N GLN A 249 -92.48 58.73 -40.33
CA GLN A 249 -93.53 59.59 -39.78
C GLN A 249 -93.51 60.99 -40.41
N GLU A 250 -92.34 61.60 -40.55
CA GLU A 250 -92.18 62.88 -41.25
C GLU A 250 -92.65 62.80 -42.70
N TYR A 251 -92.31 61.72 -43.41
CA TYR A 251 -92.77 61.49 -44.78
C TYR A 251 -94.30 61.30 -44.87
N GLN A 252 -94.91 60.55 -43.95
CA GLN A 252 -96.37 60.41 -43.90
C GLN A 252 -97.05 61.75 -43.61
N LEU A 253 -96.51 62.56 -42.69
CA LEU A 253 -96.99 63.92 -42.44
C LEU A 253 -96.88 64.80 -43.68
N MET A 254 -95.79 64.68 -44.45
CA MET A 254 -95.63 65.39 -45.72
C MET A 254 -96.70 64.97 -46.73
N LYS A 255 -96.96 63.68 -46.91
CA LYS A 255 -98.03 63.17 -47.78
C LYS A 255 -99.42 63.62 -47.33
N LEU A 256 -99.69 63.62 -46.02
CA LEU A 256 -100.97 64.08 -45.48
C LEU A 256 -101.18 65.57 -45.74
N ARG A 257 -100.12 66.37 -45.60
CA ARG A 257 -100.13 67.79 -45.97
C ARG A 257 -100.41 67.99 -47.46
N GLU A 258 -99.75 67.23 -48.34
CA GLU A 258 -100.03 67.26 -49.79
C GLU A 258 -101.49 66.89 -50.10
N SER A 259 -102.05 65.90 -49.42
CA SER A 259 -103.45 65.51 -49.59
C SER A 259 -104.43 66.55 -49.04
N LEU A 260 -104.08 67.26 -47.96
CA LEU A 260 -104.87 68.38 -47.43
C LEU A 260 -104.88 69.55 -48.42
N THR A 261 -103.72 69.90 -49.00
CA THR A 261 -103.65 70.92 -50.06
C THR A 261 -104.44 70.52 -51.31
N LYS A 262 -104.57 69.23 -51.63
CA LYS A 262 -105.43 68.75 -52.72
C LYS A 262 -106.92 68.83 -52.36
N MET A 263 -107.32 68.57 -51.10
CA MET A 263 -108.71 68.76 -50.68
C MET A 263 -109.10 70.25 -50.64
N GLU A 264 -108.20 71.12 -50.19
CA GLU A 264 -108.42 72.58 -50.25
C GLU A 264 -108.51 73.10 -51.68
N SER A 265 -107.89 72.44 -52.67
CA SER A 265 -108.05 72.79 -54.09
C SER A 265 -109.28 72.17 -54.78
N THR A 266 -110.12 71.43 -54.05
CA THR A 266 -111.35 70.80 -54.60
C THR A 266 -112.64 71.36 -53.96
N ASP A 267 -112.51 72.31 -53.03
CA ASP A 267 -113.62 73.06 -52.39
C ASP A 267 -113.61 74.57 -52.78
N GLU A 268 -112.91 74.93 -53.87
CA GLU A 268 -113.17 76.14 -54.69
C GLU A 268 -114.05 75.78 -55.90
#